data_AF-A0A3D0XWI4-F1
#
_entry.id   AF-A0A3D0XWI4-F1
#
_cell.length_a   1.000
_cell.length_b   1.000
_cell.length_c   1.000
_cell.angle_alpha   90.00
_cell.angle_beta   90.00
_cell.angle_gamma   90.00
#
_symmetry.space_group_name_H-M   'P 1'
#
loop_
_entity.id
_entity.type
_entity.pdbx_description
1 polymer ?
#
loop_
_entity_poly.entity_id
_entity_poly.type
_entity_poly.pdbx_seq_one_letter_code
_entity_poly.pdbx_strand_id
1 'polypeptide(L)' 'MPLPRMRLLKEAAAEIKQIDPGSAVTPYFIRQLALGGKIKSVMAGRKRLINLDSLIEYLDNQCESESPEGTGKIKRIS' A
#
# COMPACT_ATOMS: atom_id res chain seq x y z
N MET A 1 -16.40 -19.50 0.68
CA MET A 1 -15.83 -18.23 0.21
C MET A 1 -15.75 -17.28 1.41
N PRO A 2 -14.57 -17.05 1.99
CA PRO A 2 -14.45 -16.07 3.06
C PRO A 2 -14.75 -14.66 2.52
N LEU A 3 -15.42 -13.85 3.33
CA LEU A 3 -15.66 -12.45 3.00
C LEU A 3 -14.31 -11.70 2.99
N PRO A 4 -14.04 -10.85 1.99
CA PRO A 4 -12.78 -10.12 1.91
C PRO A 4 -12.64 -9.16 3.11
N ARG A 5 -11.44 -9.13 3.72
CA ARG A 5 -11.15 -8.25 4.87
C ARG A 5 -10.89 -6.83 4.41
N MET A 6 -11.97 -6.08 4.19
CA MET A 6 -11.90 -4.67 3.81
C MET A 6 -11.63 -3.78 5.03
N ARG A 7 -10.65 -2.88 4.92
CA ARG A 7 -10.26 -1.92 5.95
C ARG A 7 -10.01 -0.53 5.37
N LEU A 8 -10.23 0.49 6.19
CA LEU A 8 -9.74 1.83 5.89
C LEU A 8 -8.23 1.91 6.07
N LEU A 9 -7.57 2.87 5.42
CA LEU A 9 -6.11 3.03 5.50
C LEU A 9 -5.58 3.12 6.95
N LYS A 10 -6.30 3.84 7.82
CA LYS A 10 -5.92 3.98 9.23
C LYS A 10 -6.11 2.68 10.00
N GLU A 11 -7.20 1.96 9.73
CA GLU A 11 -7.52 0.69 10.38
C GLU A 11 -6.55 -0.41 9.94
N ALA A 12 -6.23 -0.48 8.65
CA ALA A 12 -5.25 -1.42 8.12
C ALA A 12 -3.87 -1.22 8.77
N ALA A 13 -3.42 0.04 8.91
CA ALA A 13 -2.17 0.33 9.62
C ALA A 13 -2.23 -0.03 11.12
N ALA A 14 -3.37 0.17 11.77
CA ALA A 14 -3.55 -0.20 13.17
C ALA A 14 -3.57 -1.72 13.37
N GLU A 15 -4.24 -2.46 12.50
CA GLU A 15 -4.31 -3.92 12.53
C GLU A 15 -2.94 -4.56 12.29
N ILE A 16 -2.15 -4.02 11.36
CA ILE A 16 -0.77 -4.45 11.15
C ILE A 16 0.07 -4.21 12.41
N LYS A 17 -0.07 -3.04 13.07
CA LYS A 17 0.64 -2.75 14.32
C LYS A 17 0.21 -3.61 15.50
N GLN A 18 -1.03 -4.10 15.50
CA GLN A 18 -1.50 -5.03 16.52
C GLN A 18 -0.89 -6.43 16.33
N ILE A 19 -0.72 -6.86 15.08
CA ILE A 19 -0.11 -8.15 14.75
C ILE A 19 1.41 -8.09 14.92
N ASP A 20 2.03 -7.01 14.44
CA ASP A 20 3.45 -6.72 14.56
C ASP A 20 3.67 -5.30 15.10
N PRO A 21 3.89 -5.15 16.42
CA PRO A 21 4.17 -3.87 17.04
C PRO A 21 5.44 -3.17 16.51
N GLY A 22 6.38 -3.92 15.92
CA GLY A 22 7.59 -3.39 15.31
C GLY A 22 7.39 -2.82 13.91
N SER A 23 6.20 -3.01 13.33
CA SER A 23 5.93 -2.61 11.95
C SER A 23 5.92 -1.10 11.78
N ALA A 24 6.84 -0.61 10.95
CA ALA A 24 6.90 0.80 10.53
C ALA A 24 5.87 1.15 9.43
N VAL A 25 4.90 0.28 9.17
CA VAL A 25 3.86 0.49 8.14
C VAL A 25 3.00 1.70 8.52
N THR A 26 3.01 2.70 7.65
CA THR A 26 2.21 3.93 7.82
C THR A 26 1.00 3.96 6.90
N PRO A 27 -0.08 4.68 7.26
CA PRO A 27 -1.22 4.90 6.37
C PRO A 27 -0.81 5.54 5.04
N TYR A 28 0.24 6.37 5.04
CA TYR A 28 0.78 7.00 3.83
C TYR A 28 1.41 5.97 2.89
N PHE A 29 2.21 5.05 3.41
CA PHE A 29 2.79 3.96 2.62
C PHE A 29 1.70 3.11 1.95
N ILE A 30 0.70 2.68 2.74
CA ILE A 30 -0.45 1.93 2.24
C ILE A 30 -1.21 2.73 1.15
N ARG A 31 -1.36 4.05 1.32
CA ARG A 31 -1.96 4.92 0.30
C ARG A 31 -1.17 4.90 -1.01
N GLN A 32 0.16 5.01 -0.93
CA GLN A 32 1.03 4.99 -2.11
C GLN A 32 0.92 3.67 -2.85
N LEU A 33 0.91 2.54 -2.13
CA LEU A 33 0.69 1.22 -2.73
C LEU A 33 -0.66 1.13 -3.47
N ALA A 34 -1.72 1.65 -2.84
CA ALA A 34 -3.05 1.65 -3.45
C ALA A 34 -3.17 2.57 -4.67
N LEU A 35 -2.44 3.69 -4.69
CA LEU A 35 -2.38 4.59 -5.84
C LEU A 35 -1.53 4.01 -6.98
N GLY A 36 -0.44 3.32 -6.65
CA GLY A 36 0.40 2.61 -7.60
C GLY A 36 -0.22 1.32 -8.14
N GLY A 37 -1.45 0.97 -7.75
CA GLY A 37 -2.14 -0.24 -8.22
C GLY A 37 -1.57 -1.56 -7.70
N LYS A 38 -0.61 -1.51 -6.77
CA LYS A 38 0.09 -2.69 -6.23
C LYS A 38 -0.79 -3.55 -5.31
N ILE A 39 -1.82 -2.94 -4.72
CA ILE A 39 -2.76 -3.62 -3.83
C ILE A 39 -4.21 -3.37 -4.27
N LYS A 40 -5.07 -4.38 -4.07
CA LYS A 40 -6.50 -4.30 -4.39
C LYS A 40 -7.17 -3.28 -3.46
N SER A 41 -7.77 -2.25 -4.05
CA SER A 41 -8.48 -1.21 -3.30
C SER A 41 -9.67 -0.66 -4.08
N VAL A 42 -10.69 -0.18 -3.35
CA VAL A 42 -11.92 0.38 -3.90
C VAL A 42 -12.19 1.73 -3.24
N MET A 43 -12.70 2.69 -4.01
CA MET A 43 -13.13 3.98 -3.49
C MET A 43 -14.53 3.86 -2.86
N ALA A 44 -14.65 4.31 -1.62
CA ALA A 44 -15.91 4.45 -0.89
C ALA A 44 -16.15 5.94 -0.61
N GLY A 45 -16.65 6.66 -1.62
CA GLY A 45 -16.79 8.11 -1.61
C GLY A 45 -15.43 8.80 -1.52
N ARG A 46 -15.18 9.53 -0.42
CA ARG A 46 -13.89 10.20 -0.17
C ARG A 46 -12.83 9.30 0.47
N LYS A 47 -13.25 8.15 1.00
CA LYS A 47 -12.37 7.20 1.67
C LYS A 47 -12.01 6.07 0.71
N ARG A 48 -10.91 5.38 1.00
CA ARG A 48 -10.49 4.20 0.26
C ARG A 48 -10.53 2.99 1.17
N LEU A 49 -11.21 1.96 0.69
CA LEU A 49 -11.23 0.63 1.30
C LEU A 49 -10.17 -0.22 0.62
N ILE A 50 -9.39 -0.88 1.45
CA ILE A 50 -8.26 -1.69 1.02
C ILE A 50 -8.53 -3.11 1.47
N ASN A 51 -8.19 -4.06 0.61
CA ASN A 51 -8.19 -5.46 0.99
C ASN A 51 -6.92 -5.73 1.81
N LEU A 52 -7.10 -6.08 3.09
CA LEU A 52 -6.00 -6.40 3.99
C LEU A 52 -5.21 -7.62 3.51
N ASP A 53 -5.88 -8.62 2.97
CA ASP A 53 -5.23 -9.86 2.51
C ASP A 53 -4.26 -9.56 1.37
N SER A 54 -4.67 -8.70 0.41
CA SER A 54 -3.79 -8.24 -0.66
C SER A 54 -2.63 -7.37 -0.18
N LEU A 55 -2.80 -6.64 0.92
CA LEU A 55 -1.71 -5.87 1.53
C LEU A 55 -0.68 -6.80 2.19
N ILE A 56 -1.15 -7.83 2.90
CA ILE A 56 -0.28 -8.86 3.50
C ILE A 56 0.45 -9.63 2.41
N GLU A 57 -0.26 -10.08 1.37
CA GLU A 57 0.30 -10.74 0.20
C GLU A 57 1.38 -9.89 -0.48
N TYR A 58 1.17 -8.57 -0.60
CA TYR A 58 2.18 -7.65 -1.13
C TYR A 58 3.40 -7.49 -0.20
N LEU A 59 3.22 -7.54 1.11
CA LEU A 59 4.32 -7.49 2.08
C LEU A 59 5.14 -8.79 2.06
N ASP A 60 4.48 -9.92 1.87
CA ASP A 60 5.11 -11.25 1.79
C ASP A 60 5.91 -11.44 0.49
N ASN A 61 5.37 -10.97 -0.65
CA ASN A 61 5.98 -11.14 -1.97
C ASN A 61 7.05 -10.08 -2.33
N GLN A 62 7.42 -9.17 -1.43
CA GLN A 62 8.24 -7.99 -1.75
C GLN A 62 9.74 -8.27 -2.02
N CYS A 63 10.12 -9.52 -2.29
CA CYS A 63 11.44 -9.87 -2.80
C CYS A 63 11.67 -9.45 -4.26
N GLU A 64 10.65 -9.08 -5.04
CA GLU A 64 10.83 -8.55 -6.41
C GLU A 64 10.77 -7.03 -6.43
N SER A 65 11.96 -6.42 -6.37
CA SER A 65 12.18 -4.98 -6.43
C SER A 65 11.88 -4.43 -7.83
N GLU A 66 10.69 -3.88 -8.06
CA GLU A 66 10.48 -2.94 -9.17
C GLU A 66 11.04 -1.57 -8.77
N SER A 67 12.27 -1.29 -9.24
CA SER A 67 12.90 0.01 -9.20
C SER A 67 12.02 1.04 -9.91
N PRO A 68 11.68 2.20 -9.32
CA PRO A 68 10.99 3.25 -10.07
C PRO A 68 11.94 3.80 -11.15
N GLU A 69 11.62 3.51 -12.40
CA GLU A 69 12.33 4.06 -13.55
C GLU A 69 12.20 5.59 -13.59
N GLY A 70 13.32 6.26 -13.33
CA GLY A 70 13.69 7.53 -13.95
C GLY A 70 12.83 8.76 -13.67
N THR A 71 12.98 9.37 -12.50
CA THR A 71 12.63 10.80 -12.31
C THR A 71 13.88 11.66 -12.17
N GLY A 72 14.15 12.49 -13.18
CA GLY A 72 15.01 13.66 -13.05
C GLY A 72 16.17 13.78 -14.05
N LYS A 73 15.94 13.70 -15.37
CA LYS A 73 16.93 14.21 -16.33
C LYS A 73 16.89 15.73 -16.32
N ILE A 74 17.80 16.37 -15.59
CA ILE A 74 18.01 17.82 -15.66
C ILE A 74 18.46 18.16 -17.09
N LYS A 75 17.66 18.97 -17.82
CA LYS A 75 18.10 19.47 -19.13
C LYS A 75 19.18 20.52 -18.91
N ARG A 76 20.36 20.32 -19.51
CA ARG A 76 21.37 21.39 -19.63
C ARG A 76 20.82 22.47 -20.56
N ILE A 77 20.92 23.72 -20.13
CA ILE A 77 20.58 24.90 -20.92
C ILE A 77 21.88 25.38 -21.55
N SER A 78 21.87 25.54 -22.88
CA SER A 78 22.94 26.17 -23.68
C SER A 78 22.86 27.68 -23.60
#